data_AF-A0A355GPS0-F1
#
_entry.id   AF-A0A355GPS0-F1
#
_cell.length_a   1.000
_cell.length_b   1.000
_cell.length_c   1.000
_cell.angle_alpha   90.00
_cell.angle_beta   90.00
_cell.angle_gamma   90.00
#
_symmetry.space_group_name_H-M   'P 1'
#
loop_
_entity.id
_entity.type
_entity.pdbx_description
1 polymer ?
#
loop_
_entity_poly.entity_id
_entity_poly.type
_entity_poly.pdbx_seq_one_letter_code
_entity_poly.pdbx_strand_id
1 'polypeptide(L)' 'GYHFKVIDALITNFHLPRSSLLMLVSALAGRERVLEAYQTAIGLQYRFFSFGDAMLLI' A
#
# COMPACT_ATOMS: atom_id res chain seq x y z
N GLY A 1 10.96 -10.01 1.56
CA GLY A 1 9.94 -9.86 0.51
C GLY A 1 9.31 -11.20 0.22
N TYR A 2 8.19 -11.22 -0.50
CA TYR A 2 7.54 -12.45 -0.98
C TYR A 2 7.48 -12.40 -2.51
N HIS A 3 7.77 -13.51 -3.17
CA HIS A 3 7.62 -13.59 -4.62
C HIS A 3 6.20 -14.05 -4.97
N PHE A 4 5.39 -13.13 -5.48
CA PHE A 4 4.03 -13.41 -5.90
C PHE A 4 4.04 -14.24 -7.19
N LYS A 5 3.22 -15.30 -7.21
CA LYS A 5 3.22 -16.29 -8.30
C LYS A 5 2.13 -16.08 -9.36
N VAL A 6 1.15 -15.23 -9.06
CA VAL A 6 -0.10 -15.11 -9.85
C VAL A 6 -0.42 -13.66 -10.20
N ILE A 7 -0.11 -12.72 -9.32
CA ILE A 7 -0.40 -11.30 -9.54
C ILE A 7 0.87 -10.56 -9.90
N ASP A 8 0.77 -9.72 -10.93
CA ASP A 8 1.82 -8.77 -11.32
C ASP A 8 1.57 -7.38 -10.71
N ALA A 9 0.30 -7.07 -10.41
CA ALA A 9 -0.15 -5.76 -9.91
C ALA A 9 -1.28 -5.91 -8.88
N LEU A 10 -1.47 -4.88 -8.05
CA LEU A 10 -2.52 -4.84 -7.03
C LEU A 10 -3.17 -3.46 -6.93
N ILE A 11 -4.50 -3.42 -6.95
CA ILE A 11 -5.29 -2.24 -6.56
C ILE A 11 -5.83 -2.46 -5.15
N THR A 12 -5.61 -1.51 -4.24
CA THR A 12 -6.05 -1.62 -2.85
C THR A 12 -6.22 -0.24 -2.20
N ASN A 13 -6.78 -0.18 -0.99
CA ASN A 13 -6.94 1.07 -0.24
C ASN A 13 -5.66 1.44 0.53
N PHE A 14 -5.63 2.64 1.10
CA PHE A 14 -4.63 3.00 2.12
C PHE A 14 -4.99 2.41 3.49
N HIS A 15 -4.16 1.47 3.96
CA HIS A 15 -4.32 0.72 5.22
C HIS A 15 -3.55 1.34 6.39
N LEU A 16 -4.03 1.20 7.62
CA LEU A 16 -3.36 1.74 8.80
C LEU A 16 -1.94 1.15 9.04
N PRO A 17 -1.05 1.91 9.70
CA PRO A 17 0.20 1.40 10.25
C PRO A 17 -0.04 0.16 11.11
N ARG A 18 0.82 -0.86 10.98
CA ARG A 18 0.78 -2.14 11.73
C ARG A 18 -0.39 -3.07 11.40
N SER A 19 -1.09 -2.87 10.28
CA SER A 19 -2.09 -3.82 9.78
C SER A 19 -1.43 -4.97 9.00
N SER A 20 -2.08 -6.14 8.96
CA SER A 20 -1.65 -7.27 8.11
C SER A 20 -1.73 -6.92 6.62
N LEU A 21 -2.66 -6.04 6.22
CA LEU A 21 -2.76 -5.54 4.85
C LEU A 21 -1.57 -4.66 4.45
N LEU A 22 -1.07 -3.84 5.37
CA LEU A 22 0.17 -3.09 5.14
C LEU A 22 1.38 -4.05 4.97
N MET A 23 1.40 -5.17 5.70
CA MET A 23 2.43 -6.20 5.49
C MET A 23 2.32 -6.85 4.11
N LEU A 24 1.11 -7.16 3.63
CA LEU A 24 0.88 -7.70 2.28
C LEU A 24 1.39 -6.74 1.20
N VAL A 25 0.99 -5.47 1.29
CA VAL A 25 1.42 -4.41 0.36
C VAL A 25 2.94 -4.23 0.40
N SER A 26 3.54 -4.24 1.60
CA SER A 26 5.00 -4.18 1.76
C SER A 26 5.74 -5.40 1.20
N ALA A 27 5.10 -6.58 1.23
CA ALA A 27 5.69 -7.79 0.67
C ALA A 27 5.72 -7.76 -0.86
N LEU A 28 4.76 -7.05 -1.49
CA LEU A 28 4.65 -6.86 -2.94
C LEU A 28 5.56 -5.74 -3.45
N ALA A 29 5.47 -4.54 -2.87
CA ALA A 29 6.10 -3.32 -3.41
C ALA A 29 7.38 -2.88 -2.67
N GLY A 30 7.75 -3.59 -1.60
CA GLY A 30 8.87 -3.25 -0.74
C GLY A 30 8.48 -2.24 0.35
N ARG A 31 8.92 -2.49 1.58
CA ARG A 31 8.50 -1.71 2.76
C ARG A 31 8.87 -0.23 2.68
N GLU A 32 10.09 0.11 2.26
CA GLU A 32 10.55 1.51 2.20
C GLU A 32 9.74 2.33 1.21
N ARG A 33 9.57 1.83 -0.02
CA ARG A 33 8.74 2.49 -1.04
C ARG A 33 7.30 2.69 -0.60
N VAL A 34 6.71 1.68 0.05
CA VAL A 34 5.35 1.79 0.59
C VAL A 34 5.29 2.88 1.66
N LEU A 35 6.26 2.94 2.57
CA LEU A 35 6.29 3.97 3.61
C LEU A 35 6.47 5.38 3.05
N GLU A 36 7.32 5.55 2.04
CA GLU A 36 7.50 6.83 1.33
C GLU A 36 6.20 7.25 0.63
N ALA A 37 5.55 6.34 -0.11
CA ALA A 37 4.27 6.62 -0.77
C ALA A 37 3.18 7.03 0.24
N TYR A 38 3.18 6.42 1.42
CA TYR A 38 2.29 6.80 2.51
C TYR A 38 2.56 8.21 3.04
N GLN A 39 3.83 8.59 3.23
CA GLN A 39 4.19 9.95 3.65
C GLN A 39 3.74 10.97 2.61
N THR A 40 3.93 10.69 1.32
CA THR A 40 3.43 11.53 0.23
C THR A 40 1.90 11.65 0.25
N ALA A 41 1.18 10.53 0.41
CA ALA A 41 -0.27 10.52 0.47
C ALA A 41 -0.82 11.34 1.67
N ILE A 42 -0.14 11.28 2.82
CA ILE A 42 -0.46 12.11 3.99
C ILE A 42 -0.24 13.59 3.68
N GLY A 43 0.91 13.94 3.07
CA GLY A 43 1.21 15.32 2.68
C GLY A 43 0.23 15.90 1.65
N LEU A 44 -0.33 15.05 0.79
CA LEU A 44 -1.35 15.40 -0.20
C LEU A 44 -2.80 15.26 0.31
N GLN A 45 -2.98 14.97 1.60
CA GLN A 45 -4.29 14.80 2.24
C GLN A 45 -5.21 13.77 1.58
N TYR A 46 -4.64 12.64 1.13
CA TYR A 46 -5.43 11.50 0.67
C TYR A 46 -6.32 10.99 1.81
N ARG A 47 -7.48 10.45 1.44
CA ARG A 47 -8.42 9.81 2.36
C ARG A 47 -8.00 8.35 2.56
N PHE A 48 -7.88 7.92 3.80
CA PHE A 48 -7.50 6.55 4.16
C PHE A 48 -8.74 5.71 4.46
N PHE A 49 -8.56 4.40 4.71
CA PHE A 49 -9.61 3.42 5.07
C PHE A 49 -10.53 2.94 3.93
N SER A 50 -11.58 2.20 4.31
CA SER A 50 -12.53 1.49 3.47
C SER A 50 -13.21 2.34 2.40
N PHE A 51 -13.45 3.62 2.68
CA PHE A 51 -14.11 4.57 1.76
C PHE A 51 -13.17 5.70 1.32
N GLY A 52 -11.87 5.52 1.55
CA GLY A 52 -10.85 6.47 1.16
C GLY A 52 -10.47 6.33 -0.32
N ASP A 53 -9.32 6.89 -0.63
CA ASP A 53 -8.69 6.77 -1.94
C ASP A 53 -7.96 5.43 -2.07
N ALA A 54 -7.55 5.11 -3.29
CA ALA A 54 -6.91 3.85 -3.64
C ALA A 54 -5.45 4.04 -4.07
N MET A 55 -4.72 2.94 -4.02
CA MET A 55 -3.34 2.78 -4.47
C MET A 55 -3.31 1.69 -5.54
N LEU A 56 -2.59 1.95 -6.63
CA LEU A 56 -2.24 0.97 -7.65
C LEU A 56 -0.74 0.66 -7.53
N LEU A 57 -0.41 -0.63 -7.40
CA LEU A 57 0.95 -1.16 -7.34
C LEU A 57 1.20 -1.92 -8.65
N ILE A 58 2.20 -1.49 -9.42
CA ILE A 58 2.62 -2.05 -10.72
C ILE A 58 4.15 -2.14 -10.81
#